data_AF-A0AAW7TBM7-F1
#
_entry.id   AF-A0AAW7TBM7-F1
#
_cell.length_a   1.000
_cell.length_b   1.000
_cell.length_c   1.000
_cell.angle_alpha   90.00
_cell.angle_beta   90.00
_cell.angle_gamma   90.00
#
_symmetry.space_group_name_H-M   'P 1'
#
loop_
_entity.id
_entity.type
_entity.pdbx_description
1 polymer ?
#
loop_
_entity_poly.entity_id
_entity_poly.type
_entity_poly.pdbx_seq_one_letter_code
_entity_poly.pdbx_strand_id
1 'polypeptide(L)'
;MIVLEANETLRSTCEEARHFLRLGQADKAGSAWYKSFLDQPTVRSFFKRSVFGKGTVLQVTAITQVALAFVACVDDEPSELLPTAAAVQAVMKRAEAFESSLLAETSFWVPSQLQASFFGQFKHLHDVASAVKTRSAGRPAFEERRTFVLHLARALYEMCGDYPNKFIATVAARVWEDTESRAVRKILTDVERASIARYVDDKRRQTAESENLAHLVIARASIPPKMLPAVALPQTTSEIFQAMLALAQRIPDEIDRIVAVDHLDMLRREIGLEPDHPAE
;
A
#
# COMPACT_ATOMS: atom_id res chain seq x y z
N MET A 1 0.12 -28.35 25.16
CA MET A 1 -1.21 -27.90 25.60
C MET A 1 -1.42 -26.42 25.31
N ILE A 2 -0.63 -25.51 25.88
CA ILE A 2 -0.76 -24.03 25.72
C ILE A 2 -0.75 -23.55 24.24
N VAL A 3 0.03 -24.20 23.36
CA VAL A 3 0.13 -23.81 21.94
C VAL A 3 -1.13 -24.17 21.14
N LEU A 4 -1.82 -25.24 21.52
CA LEU A 4 -3.09 -25.65 20.88
C LEU A 4 -4.22 -24.71 21.31
N GLU A 5 -4.28 -24.38 22.60
CA GLU A 5 -5.25 -23.44 23.17
C GLU A 5 -5.11 -22.02 22.59
N ALA A 6 -3.88 -21.52 22.39
CA ALA A 6 -3.65 -20.21 21.78
C ALA A 6 -4.14 -20.14 20.32
N ASN A 7 -4.02 -21.23 19.55
CA ASN A 7 -4.54 -21.32 18.19
C ASN A 7 -6.06 -21.45 18.16
N GLU A 8 -6.67 -22.14 19.13
CA GLU A 8 -8.13 -22.24 19.26
C GLU A 8 -8.76 -20.89 19.66
N THR A 9 -8.17 -20.19 20.63
CA THR A 9 -8.64 -18.85 21.06
C THR A 9 -8.51 -17.83 19.93
N LEU A 10 -7.39 -17.84 19.18
CA LEU A 10 -7.22 -16.98 18.02
C LEU A 10 -8.28 -17.30 16.96
N ARG A 11 -8.45 -18.59 16.61
CA ARG A 11 -9.45 -19.02 15.63
C ARG A 11 -10.88 -18.62 16.01
N SER A 12 -11.29 -18.86 17.25
CA SER A 12 -12.60 -18.47 17.78
C SER A 12 -12.78 -16.95 17.71
N THR A 13 -11.75 -16.19 18.10
CA THR A 13 -11.78 -14.72 18.05
C THR A 13 -11.88 -14.20 16.62
N CYS A 14 -11.21 -14.84 15.66
CA CYS A 14 -11.30 -14.50 14.24
C CYS A 14 -12.68 -14.85 13.66
N GLU A 15 -13.29 -15.97 14.07
CA GLU A 15 -14.66 -16.32 13.67
C GLU A 15 -15.68 -15.30 14.20
N GLU A 16 -15.56 -14.90 15.47
CA GLU A 16 -16.36 -13.82 16.07
C GLU A 16 -16.13 -12.47 15.35
N ALA A 17 -14.88 -12.13 15.02
CA ALA A 17 -14.53 -10.93 14.27
C ALA A 17 -15.16 -10.94 12.87
N ARG A 18 -15.06 -12.06 12.14
CA ARG A 18 -15.69 -12.22 10.81
C ARG A 18 -17.22 -12.10 10.91
N HIS A 19 -17.84 -12.69 11.93
CA HIS A 19 -19.27 -12.53 12.17
C HIS A 19 -19.63 -11.06 12.43
N PHE A 20 -18.89 -10.37 13.30
CA PHE A 20 -19.09 -8.94 13.58
C PHE A 20 -18.95 -8.08 12.32
N LEU A 21 -17.99 -8.37 11.45
CA LEU A 21 -17.78 -7.63 10.20
C LEU A 21 -18.96 -7.74 9.23
N ARG A 22 -19.68 -8.87 9.23
CA ARG A 22 -20.87 -9.11 8.39
C ARG A 22 -22.13 -8.37 8.87
N LEU A 23 -22.14 -7.89 10.11
CA LEU A 23 -23.30 -7.17 10.66
C LEU A 23 -23.46 -5.77 10.06
N GLY A 24 -24.71 -5.30 9.98
CA GLY A 24 -25.01 -3.91 9.67
C GLY A 24 -24.52 -2.95 10.76
N GLN A 25 -24.32 -1.67 10.43
CA GLN A 25 -23.76 -0.68 11.37
C GLN A 25 -24.59 -0.54 12.66
N ALA A 26 -25.92 -0.62 12.56
CA ALA A 26 -26.82 -0.59 13.71
C ALA A 26 -26.67 -1.83 14.60
N ASP A 27 -26.60 -3.02 13.98
CA ASP A 27 -26.47 -4.30 14.69
C ASP A 27 -25.10 -4.46 15.35
N LYS A 28 -24.05 -3.89 14.75
CA LYS A 28 -22.70 -3.85 15.33
C LYS A 28 -22.69 -3.21 16.71
N ALA A 29 -23.42 -2.11 16.90
CA ALA A 29 -23.51 -1.43 18.20
C ALA A 29 -24.24 -2.28 19.27
N GLY A 30 -25.16 -3.15 18.85
CA GLY A 30 -25.88 -4.07 19.73
C GLY A 30 -25.13 -5.37 20.03
N SER A 31 -24.10 -5.70 19.23
CA SER A 31 -23.41 -6.99 19.25
C SER A 31 -22.66 -7.28 20.56
N ALA A 32 -22.58 -8.56 20.93
CA ALA A 32 -21.80 -9.02 22.08
C ALA A 32 -20.31 -8.70 21.92
N TRP A 33 -19.78 -8.78 20.70
CA TRP A 33 -18.40 -8.40 20.37
C TRP A 33 -18.10 -6.95 20.79
N TYR A 34 -18.90 -6.00 20.33
CA TYR A 34 -18.74 -4.59 20.68
C TYR A 34 -18.89 -4.34 22.19
N LYS A 35 -19.93 -4.91 22.82
CA LYS A 35 -20.17 -4.76 24.26
C LYS A 35 -19.03 -5.31 25.10
N SER A 36 -18.46 -6.46 24.74
CA SER A 36 -17.35 -7.08 25.47
C SER A 36 -16.10 -6.19 25.53
N PHE A 37 -15.85 -5.36 24.50
CA PHE A 37 -14.78 -4.37 24.55
C PHE A 37 -15.15 -3.17 25.41
N LEU A 38 -16.41 -2.74 25.42
CA LEU A 38 -16.86 -1.65 26.30
C LEU A 38 -16.86 -2.02 27.79
N ASP A 39 -16.94 -3.30 28.14
CA ASP A 39 -16.82 -3.72 29.52
C ASP A 39 -15.40 -3.45 30.07
N GLN A 40 -14.40 -3.41 29.20
CA GLN A 40 -13.01 -3.11 29.55
C GLN A 40 -12.82 -1.62 29.95
N PRO A 41 -12.35 -1.31 31.17
CA PRO A 41 -12.16 0.07 31.63
C PRO A 41 -11.19 0.88 30.77
N THR A 42 -10.14 0.24 30.24
CA THR A 42 -9.13 0.86 29.39
C THR A 42 -9.70 1.27 28.03
N VAL A 43 -10.58 0.46 27.44
CA VAL A 43 -11.30 0.77 26.20
C VAL A 43 -12.27 1.93 26.41
N ARG A 44 -13.04 1.93 27.51
CA ARG A 44 -13.91 3.07 27.86
C ARG A 44 -13.10 4.35 28.07
N SER A 45 -11.96 4.27 28.76
CA SER A 45 -11.08 5.42 28.94
C SER A 45 -10.50 5.92 27.62
N PHE A 46 -10.20 5.03 26.67
CA PHE A 46 -9.74 5.41 25.33
C PHE A 46 -10.84 6.15 24.58
N PHE A 47 -12.07 5.63 24.54
CA PHE A 47 -13.18 6.32 23.89
C PHE A 47 -13.47 7.68 24.53
N LYS A 48 -13.49 7.79 25.85
CA LYS A 48 -13.69 9.08 26.54
C LYS A 48 -12.64 10.15 26.19
N ARG A 49 -11.41 9.74 25.89
CA ARG A 49 -10.28 10.65 25.63
C ARG A 49 -10.00 10.89 24.15
N SER A 50 -10.61 10.12 23.26
CA SER A 50 -10.35 10.16 21.82
C SER A 50 -11.53 10.76 21.05
N VAL A 51 -11.28 11.09 19.78
CA VAL A 51 -12.33 11.54 18.84
C VAL A 51 -13.47 10.53 18.70
N PHE A 52 -13.18 9.24 18.95
CA PHE A 52 -14.17 8.17 18.87
C PHE A 52 -15.23 8.25 19.97
N GLY A 53 -14.99 8.97 21.07
CA GLY A 53 -15.98 9.18 22.13
C GLY A 53 -17.19 10.02 21.71
N LYS A 54 -17.11 10.74 20.60
CA LYS A 54 -18.13 11.70 20.16
C LYS A 54 -19.42 11.04 19.64
N GLY A 55 -19.42 9.73 19.40
CA GLY A 55 -20.63 9.01 19.02
C GLY A 55 -20.42 7.51 18.81
N THR A 56 -21.49 6.74 18.98
CA THR A 56 -21.49 5.27 18.85
C THR A 56 -20.96 4.80 17.50
N VAL A 57 -21.26 5.53 16.41
CA VAL A 57 -20.76 5.21 15.07
C VAL A 57 -19.24 5.18 15.03
N LEU A 58 -18.58 6.17 15.64
CA LEU A 58 -17.11 6.25 15.66
C LEU A 58 -16.49 5.17 16.56
N GLN A 59 -17.14 4.85 17.68
CA GLN A 59 -16.71 3.73 18.53
C GLN A 59 -16.82 2.40 17.79
N VAL A 60 -17.94 2.18 17.07
CA VAL A 60 -18.13 1.00 16.22
C VAL A 60 -17.09 0.97 15.10
N THR A 61 -16.73 2.10 14.50
CA THR A 61 -15.65 2.16 13.50
C THR A 61 -14.31 1.73 14.09
N ALA A 62 -13.94 2.21 15.28
CA ALA A 62 -12.71 1.79 15.94
C ALA A 62 -12.70 0.28 16.28
N ILE A 63 -13.82 -0.27 16.76
CA ILE A 63 -13.96 -1.73 17.00
C ILE A 63 -14.04 -2.53 15.70
N THR A 64 -14.48 -1.93 14.60
CA THR A 64 -14.40 -2.54 13.27
C THR A 64 -12.95 -2.68 12.83
N GLN A 65 -12.09 -1.69 13.08
CA GLN A 65 -10.66 -1.81 12.81
C GLN A 65 -9.98 -2.89 13.67
N VAL A 66 -10.45 -3.09 14.90
CA VAL A 66 -10.03 -4.23 15.74
C VAL A 66 -10.38 -5.56 15.09
N ALA A 67 -11.62 -5.72 14.62
CA ALA A 67 -12.06 -6.96 13.96
C ALA A 67 -11.28 -7.19 12.65
N LEU A 68 -11.06 -6.15 11.85
CA LEU A 68 -10.24 -6.22 10.64
C LEU A 68 -8.79 -6.64 10.96
N ALA A 69 -8.19 -6.12 12.03
CA ALA A 69 -6.84 -6.50 12.43
C ALA A 69 -6.73 -7.97 12.86
N PHE A 70 -7.75 -8.53 13.54
CA PHE A 70 -7.79 -9.96 13.87
C PHE A 70 -7.95 -10.84 12.64
N VAL A 71 -8.67 -10.38 11.63
CA VAL A 71 -8.81 -11.12 10.36
C VAL A 71 -7.51 -11.04 9.55
N ALA A 72 -6.92 -9.84 9.45
CA ALA A 72 -5.68 -9.62 8.74
C ALA A 72 -4.52 -10.47 9.29
N CYS A 73 -4.43 -10.68 10.61
CA CYS A 73 -3.35 -11.49 11.17
C CYS A 73 -3.43 -12.99 10.87
N VAL A 74 -4.55 -13.47 10.31
CA VAL A 74 -4.74 -14.86 9.87
C VAL A 74 -4.79 -14.97 8.34
N ASP A 75 -5.24 -13.93 7.65
CA ASP A 75 -5.40 -13.92 6.20
C ASP A 75 -4.16 -13.37 5.44
N ASP A 76 -3.26 -12.62 6.10
CA ASP A 76 -1.99 -12.20 5.47
C ASP A 76 -1.04 -13.39 5.26
N GLU A 77 -0.53 -13.53 4.04
CA GLU A 77 0.54 -14.46 3.71
C GLU A 77 1.77 -14.12 4.57
N PRO A 78 2.37 -15.11 5.28
CA PRO A 78 3.45 -14.82 6.22
C PRO A 78 4.67 -14.24 5.47
N SER A 79 5.01 -12.99 5.81
CA SER A 79 6.33 -12.41 5.53
C SER A 79 7.40 -13.42 5.95
N GLU A 80 8.33 -13.76 5.05
CA GLU A 80 9.39 -14.77 5.18
C GLU A 80 9.72 -15.18 6.63
N LEU A 81 9.33 -16.41 6.96
CA LEU A 81 9.53 -17.02 8.28
C LEU A 81 11.02 -17.01 8.68
N LEU A 82 11.36 -16.24 9.71
CA LEU A 82 12.71 -16.31 10.30
C LEU A 82 12.89 -17.68 11.02
N PRO A 83 14.02 -18.38 10.80
CA PRO A 83 14.23 -19.70 11.38
C PRO A 83 14.32 -19.64 12.93
N THR A 84 13.94 -20.75 13.58
CA THR A 84 14.08 -20.86 15.05
C THR A 84 15.55 -21.00 15.44
N ALA A 85 15.91 -20.57 16.66
CA ALA A 85 17.27 -20.78 17.18
C ALA A 85 17.68 -22.26 17.15
N ALA A 86 16.73 -23.17 17.43
CA ALA A 86 16.96 -24.62 17.34
C ALA A 86 17.19 -25.10 15.90
N ALA A 87 16.47 -24.54 14.91
CA ALA A 87 16.68 -24.89 13.50
C ALA A 87 18.03 -24.40 12.99
N VAL A 88 18.43 -23.17 13.35
CA VAL A 88 19.76 -22.64 13.02
C VAL A 88 20.85 -23.48 13.68
N GLN A 89 20.71 -23.80 14.97
CA GLN A 89 21.66 -24.68 15.67
C GLN A 89 21.70 -26.10 15.11
N ALA A 90 20.56 -26.65 14.66
CA ALA A 90 20.51 -27.98 14.04
C ALA A 90 21.25 -28.01 12.68
N VAL A 91 21.14 -26.94 11.88
CA VAL A 91 21.89 -26.80 10.62
C VAL A 91 23.38 -26.66 10.90
N MET A 92 23.78 -25.83 11.87
CA MET A 92 25.18 -25.70 12.28
C MET A 92 25.77 -27.03 12.73
N LYS A 93 25.06 -27.78 13.61
CA LYS A 93 25.49 -29.11 14.05
C LYS A 93 25.62 -30.13 12.92
N ARG A 94 24.72 -30.08 11.92
CA ARG A 94 24.81 -30.96 10.74
C ARG A 94 26.01 -30.59 9.86
N ALA A 95 26.29 -29.30 9.70
CA ALA A 95 27.47 -28.84 8.97
C ALA A 95 28.77 -29.26 9.68
N GLU A 96 28.85 -29.10 11.01
CA GLU A 96 30.00 -29.55 11.82
C GLU A 96 30.20 -31.07 11.75
N ALA A 97 29.11 -31.84 11.83
CA ALA A 97 29.17 -33.30 11.72
C ALA A 97 29.63 -33.75 10.32
N PHE A 98 29.19 -33.06 9.27
CA PHE A 98 29.62 -33.33 7.91
C PHE A 98 31.09 -32.95 7.68
N GLU A 99 31.53 -31.79 8.16
CA GLU A 99 32.94 -31.38 8.12
C GLU A 99 33.84 -32.38 8.88
N SER A 100 33.42 -32.80 10.07
CA SER A 100 34.14 -33.80 10.86
C SER A 100 34.23 -35.16 10.15
N SER A 101 33.15 -35.56 9.46
CA SER A 101 33.10 -36.82 8.69
C SER A 101 34.04 -36.76 7.48
N LEU A 102 34.11 -35.62 6.79
CA LEU A 102 35.02 -35.39 5.67
C LEU A 102 36.49 -35.37 6.09
N LEU A 103 36.81 -34.79 7.26
CA LEU A 103 38.17 -34.78 7.80
C LEU A 103 38.64 -36.15 8.29
N ALA A 104 37.70 -37.01 8.72
CA ALA A 104 37.99 -38.38 9.13
C ALA A 104 38.20 -39.34 7.94
N GLU A 105 37.84 -38.91 6.73
CA GLU A 105 38.02 -39.69 5.51
C GLU A 105 39.51 -39.70 5.10
N THR A 106 40.08 -40.88 4.92
CA THR A 106 41.50 -41.07 4.60
C THR A 106 41.81 -40.89 3.11
N SER A 107 40.79 -40.93 2.26
CA SER A 107 40.87 -40.74 0.81
C SER A 107 40.33 -39.36 0.42
N PHE A 108 41.23 -38.38 0.35
CA PHE A 108 40.90 -37.03 -0.09
C PHE A 108 40.69 -36.98 -1.61
N TRP A 109 39.44 -36.79 -2.03
CA TRP A 109 39.03 -36.61 -3.42
C TRP A 109 39.05 -35.14 -3.86
N VAL A 110 39.17 -34.20 -2.91
CA VAL A 110 39.29 -32.77 -3.17
C VAL A 110 40.75 -32.42 -3.46
N PRO A 111 41.06 -31.85 -4.65
CA PRO A 111 42.42 -31.41 -4.99
C PRO A 111 42.98 -30.43 -3.96
N SER A 112 44.24 -30.60 -3.56
CA SER A 112 44.90 -29.81 -2.50
C SER A 112 44.78 -28.30 -2.68
N GLN A 113 44.84 -27.82 -3.93
CA GLN A 113 44.68 -26.41 -4.30
C GLN A 113 43.28 -25.83 -4.02
N LEU A 114 42.24 -26.68 -3.88
CA LEU A 114 40.86 -26.29 -3.59
C LEU A 114 40.44 -26.58 -2.15
N GLN A 115 41.26 -27.28 -1.36
CA GLN A 115 40.91 -27.67 0.00
C GLN A 115 40.67 -26.45 0.90
N ALA A 116 41.54 -25.45 0.84
CA ALA A 116 41.41 -24.25 1.68
C ALA A 116 40.13 -23.45 1.39
N SER A 117 39.74 -23.32 0.12
CA SER A 117 38.49 -22.63 -0.26
C SER A 117 37.25 -23.47 0.06
N PHE A 118 37.31 -24.78 -0.15
CA PHE A 118 36.23 -25.71 0.17
C PHE A 118 35.94 -25.76 1.68
N PHE A 119 36.96 -25.95 2.52
CA PHE A 119 36.80 -25.93 3.98
C PHE A 119 36.43 -24.54 4.51
N GLY A 120 36.88 -23.47 3.85
CA GLY A 120 36.47 -22.10 4.15
C GLY A 120 34.96 -21.84 3.99
N GLN A 121 34.27 -22.59 3.12
CA GLN A 121 32.81 -22.46 2.95
C GLN A 121 32.02 -22.94 4.17
N PHE A 122 32.52 -23.91 4.95
CA PHE A 122 31.85 -24.36 6.19
C PHE A 122 31.92 -23.29 7.27
N LYS A 123 33.07 -22.62 7.40
CA LYS A 123 33.22 -21.46 8.29
C LYS A 123 32.32 -20.31 7.88
N HIS A 124 32.26 -20.01 6.59
CA HIS A 124 31.33 -19.01 6.06
C HIS A 124 29.86 -19.37 6.32
N LEU A 125 29.48 -20.64 6.16
CA LEU A 125 28.12 -21.12 6.45
C LEU A 125 27.78 -20.98 7.94
N HIS A 126 28.72 -21.27 8.83
CA HIS A 126 28.57 -21.06 10.28
C HIS A 126 28.40 -19.56 10.61
N ASP A 127 29.26 -18.70 10.07
CA ASP A 127 29.22 -17.25 10.30
C ASP A 127 27.92 -16.63 9.77
N VAL A 128 27.51 -17.00 8.54
CA VAL A 128 26.23 -16.57 7.95
C VAL A 128 25.04 -17.09 8.76
N ALA A 129 25.04 -18.36 9.16
CA ALA A 129 23.96 -18.94 9.97
C ALA A 129 23.86 -18.28 11.36
N SER A 130 24.99 -17.92 11.97
CA SER A 130 25.04 -17.22 13.26
C SER A 130 24.50 -15.78 13.18
N ALA A 131 24.61 -15.14 12.02
CA ALA A 131 24.12 -13.79 11.76
C ALA A 131 22.61 -13.74 11.45
N VAL A 132 21.96 -14.90 11.22
CA VAL A 132 20.53 -14.97 10.96
C VAL A 132 19.74 -14.59 12.22
N LYS A 133 18.83 -13.62 12.09
CA LYS A 133 17.90 -13.27 13.17
C LYS A 133 17.00 -14.46 13.48
N THR A 134 17.05 -14.96 14.71
CA THR A 134 16.30 -16.14 15.14
C THR A 134 15.08 -15.79 15.99
N ARG A 135 14.03 -16.63 15.89
CA ARG A 135 12.86 -16.57 16.78
C ARG A 135 13.01 -17.54 17.97
N SER A 136 12.44 -17.18 19.12
CA SER A 136 12.39 -18.04 20.32
C SER A 136 11.36 -19.16 20.16
N ALA A 137 11.70 -20.38 20.59
CA ALA A 137 10.82 -21.53 20.53
C ALA A 137 9.78 -21.51 21.68
N GLY A 138 8.51 -21.86 21.38
CA GLY A 138 7.51 -22.20 22.39
C GLY A 138 6.44 -21.13 22.73
N ARG A 139 6.37 -20.01 22.01
CA ARG A 139 5.25 -19.04 22.12
C ARG A 139 4.44 -19.02 20.81
N PRO A 140 3.11 -18.74 20.83
CA PRO A 140 2.32 -18.53 19.62
C PRO A 140 3.02 -17.53 18.70
N ALA A 141 2.83 -17.62 17.38
CA ALA A 141 3.75 -16.97 16.46
C ALA A 141 3.76 -15.46 16.75
N PHE A 142 4.97 -14.96 17.03
CA PHE A 142 5.19 -13.52 17.22
C PHE A 142 4.66 -12.72 16.02
N GLU A 143 4.54 -13.38 14.86
CA GLU A 143 4.00 -12.87 13.61
C GLU A 143 2.51 -12.50 13.69
N GLU A 144 1.59 -13.38 14.10
CA GLU A 144 0.17 -13.00 14.12
C GLU A 144 -0.08 -11.83 15.09
N ARG A 145 0.57 -11.88 16.27
CA ARG A 145 0.53 -10.80 17.24
C ARG A 145 1.10 -9.50 16.67
N ARG A 146 2.24 -9.57 16.00
CA ARG A 146 2.91 -8.41 15.39
C ARG A 146 2.07 -7.83 14.27
N THR A 147 1.55 -8.66 13.37
CA THR A 147 0.67 -8.26 12.27
C THR A 147 -0.59 -7.60 12.81
N PHE A 148 -1.24 -8.19 13.82
CA PHE A 148 -2.38 -7.58 14.50
C PHE A 148 -2.05 -6.18 15.04
N VAL A 149 -0.95 -6.06 15.80
CA VAL A 149 -0.54 -4.79 16.41
C VAL A 149 -0.21 -3.74 15.34
N LEU A 150 0.52 -4.10 14.29
CA LEU A 150 0.89 -3.18 13.21
C LEU A 150 -0.32 -2.75 12.39
N HIS A 151 -1.22 -3.68 12.04
CA HIS A 151 -2.42 -3.38 11.28
C HIS A 151 -3.36 -2.46 12.07
N LEU A 152 -3.59 -2.76 13.35
CA LEU A 152 -4.42 -1.92 14.21
C LEU A 152 -3.78 -0.56 14.46
N ALA A 153 -2.47 -0.50 14.70
CA ALA A 153 -1.74 0.76 14.90
C ALA A 153 -1.84 1.67 13.66
N ARG A 154 -1.69 1.10 12.46
CA ARG A 154 -1.85 1.82 11.20
C ARG A 154 -3.25 2.37 11.03
N ALA A 155 -4.28 1.54 11.24
CA ALA A 155 -5.67 1.99 11.13
C ALA A 155 -6.00 3.11 12.13
N LEU A 156 -5.53 2.99 13.37
CA LEU A 156 -5.75 4.02 14.39
C LEU A 156 -5.00 5.32 14.06
N TYR A 157 -3.75 5.22 13.60
CA TYR A 157 -2.98 6.39 13.16
C TYR A 157 -3.65 7.10 11.97
N GLU A 158 -4.19 6.35 11.02
CA GLU A 158 -4.93 6.90 9.89
C GLU A 158 -6.15 7.72 10.35
N MET A 159 -6.89 7.20 11.34
CA MET A 159 -8.11 7.82 11.85
C MET A 159 -7.89 8.99 12.83
N CYS A 160 -6.91 8.89 13.74
CA CYS A 160 -6.74 9.87 14.82
C CYS A 160 -5.32 10.44 14.98
N GLY A 161 -4.36 10.03 14.16
CA GLY A 161 -2.99 10.56 14.19
C GLY A 161 -2.17 10.17 15.42
N ASP A 162 -2.60 9.17 16.19
CA ASP A 162 -1.94 8.75 17.43
C ASP A 162 -1.90 7.21 17.55
N TYR A 163 -1.00 6.71 18.40
CA TYR A 163 -0.78 5.29 18.69
C TYR A 163 -1.25 4.97 20.12
N PRO A 164 -2.54 4.66 20.34
CA PRO A 164 -3.09 4.43 21.67
C PRO A 164 -2.65 3.06 22.23
N ASN A 165 -1.41 2.97 22.71
CA ASN A 165 -0.75 1.73 23.14
C ASN A 165 -1.53 0.93 24.18
N LYS A 166 -2.22 1.62 25.12
CA LYS A 166 -3.04 0.95 26.14
C LYS A 166 -4.28 0.28 25.55
N PHE A 167 -4.90 0.92 24.55
CA PHE A 167 -6.03 0.36 23.84
C PHE A 167 -5.60 -0.86 23.02
N ILE A 168 -4.55 -0.72 22.22
CA ILE A 168 -3.98 -1.82 21.41
C ILE A 168 -3.61 -3.01 22.29
N ALA A 169 -2.93 -2.76 23.43
CA ALA A 169 -2.58 -3.81 24.39
C ALA A 169 -3.81 -4.53 24.96
N THR A 170 -4.84 -3.78 25.38
CA THR A 170 -6.07 -4.37 25.94
C THR A 170 -6.77 -5.26 24.93
N VAL A 171 -6.86 -4.81 23.68
CA VAL A 171 -7.53 -5.58 22.63
C VAL A 171 -6.71 -6.82 22.26
N ALA A 172 -5.39 -6.68 22.10
CA ALA A 172 -4.49 -7.80 21.81
C ALA A 172 -4.50 -8.86 22.93
N ALA A 173 -4.66 -8.43 24.20
CA ALA A 173 -4.74 -9.31 25.35
C ALA A 173 -5.93 -10.28 25.33
N ARG A 174 -6.93 -10.08 24.46
CA ARG A 174 -8.03 -11.03 24.25
C ARG A 174 -7.54 -12.39 23.71
N VAL A 175 -6.50 -12.39 22.89
CA VAL A 175 -5.90 -13.60 22.31
C VAL A 175 -4.52 -13.88 22.91
N TRP A 176 -3.77 -12.82 23.19
CA TRP A 176 -2.42 -12.90 23.70
C TRP A 176 -2.32 -12.20 25.05
N GLU A 177 -2.77 -12.87 26.11
CA GLU A 177 -2.91 -12.32 27.47
C GLU A 177 -1.66 -11.60 27.99
N ASP A 178 -0.47 -12.02 27.57
CA ASP A 178 0.83 -11.42 27.91
C ASP A 178 1.13 -10.11 27.15
N THR A 179 0.21 -9.61 26.33
CA THR A 179 0.39 -8.40 25.52
C THR A 179 0.12 -7.15 26.32
N GLU A 180 1.11 -6.77 27.12
CA GLU A 180 1.10 -5.50 27.85
C GLU A 180 1.52 -4.31 26.97
N SER A 181 1.28 -3.09 27.47
CA SER A 181 1.75 -1.86 26.82
C SER A 181 3.27 -1.81 26.58
N ARG A 182 4.08 -2.58 27.32
CA ARG A 182 5.52 -2.72 27.06
C ARG A 182 5.79 -3.60 25.84
N ALA A 183 5.04 -4.69 25.67
CA ALA A 183 5.15 -5.57 24.50
C ALA A 183 4.74 -4.82 23.22
N VAL A 184 3.63 -4.07 23.27
CA VAL A 184 3.19 -3.22 22.14
C VAL A 184 4.25 -2.19 21.77
N ARG A 185 4.90 -1.55 22.75
CA ARG A 185 6.01 -0.61 22.48
C ARG A 185 7.25 -1.26 21.87
N LYS A 186 7.53 -2.53 22.19
CA LYS A 186 8.63 -3.29 21.54
C LYS A 186 8.29 -3.61 20.08
N ILE A 187 7.01 -3.83 19.76
CA ILE A 187 6.55 -4.08 18.38
C ILE A 187 6.53 -2.76 17.59
N LEU A 188 5.94 -1.71 18.16
CA LEU A 188 5.86 -0.35 17.62
C LEU A 188 7.10 0.47 17.98
N THR A 189 8.24 0.06 17.42
CA THR A 189 9.49 0.81 17.49
C THR A 189 9.34 2.17 16.80
N ASP A 190 10.27 3.09 17.04
CA ASP A 190 10.25 4.41 16.38
C ASP A 190 10.37 4.28 14.86
N VAL A 191 11.09 3.26 14.37
CA VAL A 191 11.19 2.92 12.95
C VAL A 191 9.83 2.51 12.37
N GLU A 192 9.09 1.64 13.06
CA GLU A 192 7.75 1.21 12.62
C GLU A 192 6.76 2.37 12.65
N ARG A 193 6.80 3.22 13.68
CA ARG A 193 5.93 4.40 13.75
C ARG A 193 6.22 5.39 12.62
N ALA A 194 7.50 5.60 12.29
CA ALA A 194 7.88 6.43 11.17
C ALA A 194 7.45 5.82 9.83
N SER A 195 7.55 4.49 9.68
CA SER A 195 7.07 3.77 8.49
C SER A 195 5.55 3.90 8.32
N ILE A 196 4.78 3.68 9.39
CA ILE A 196 3.32 3.85 9.38
C ILE A 196 2.94 5.30 9.05
N ALA A 197 3.62 6.28 9.65
CA ALA A 197 3.36 7.69 9.38
C ALA A 197 3.57 8.03 7.91
N ARG A 198 4.72 7.65 7.35
CA ARG A 198 5.02 7.83 5.91
C ARG A 198 3.99 7.16 5.02
N TYR A 199 3.65 5.91 5.32
CA TYR A 199 2.64 5.17 4.57
C TYR A 199 1.29 5.91 4.54
N VAL A 200 0.83 6.40 5.69
CA VAL A 200 -0.45 7.11 5.79
C VAL A 200 -0.39 8.45 5.06
N ASP A 201 0.72 9.18 5.15
CA ASP A 201 0.90 10.44 4.42
C ASP A 201 0.95 10.24 2.90
N ASP A 202 1.67 9.22 2.43
CA ASP A 202 1.72 8.84 1.01
C ASP A 202 0.33 8.43 0.51
N LYS A 203 -0.41 7.64 1.28
CA LYS A 203 -1.79 7.26 0.95
C LYS A 203 -2.69 8.49 0.86
N ARG A 204 -2.63 9.41 1.82
CA ARG A 204 -3.42 10.66 1.80
C ARG A 204 -3.11 11.49 0.56
N ARG A 205 -1.84 11.58 0.18
CA ARG A 205 -1.40 12.27 -1.03
C ARG A 205 -1.94 11.61 -2.30
N GLN A 206 -1.83 10.29 -2.41
CA GLN A 206 -2.38 9.53 -3.55
C GLN A 206 -3.89 9.68 -3.67
N THR A 207 -4.63 9.64 -2.56
CA THR A 207 -6.08 9.86 -2.56
C THR A 207 -6.41 11.27 -3.08
N ALA A 208 -5.75 12.30 -2.57
CA ALA A 208 -5.97 13.68 -3.02
C ALA A 208 -5.64 13.87 -4.52
N GLU A 209 -4.55 13.26 -5.00
CA GLU A 209 -4.19 13.27 -6.41
C GLU A 209 -5.26 12.56 -7.26
N SER A 210 -5.76 11.41 -6.81
CA SER A 210 -6.83 10.67 -7.51
C SER A 210 -8.15 11.43 -7.57
N GLU A 211 -8.54 12.10 -6.47
CA GLU A 211 -9.74 12.93 -6.41
C GLU A 211 -9.64 14.13 -7.34
N ASN A 212 -8.49 14.81 -7.35
CA ASN A 212 -8.23 15.92 -8.26
C ASN A 212 -8.30 15.48 -9.73
N LEU A 213 -7.73 14.33 -10.08
CA LEU A 213 -7.82 13.78 -11.43
C LEU A 213 -9.28 13.44 -11.80
N ALA A 214 -10.04 12.83 -10.90
CA ALA A 214 -11.45 12.54 -11.14
C ALA A 214 -12.26 13.82 -11.38
N HIS A 215 -12.03 14.87 -10.59
CA HIS A 215 -12.68 16.16 -10.78
C HIS A 215 -12.33 16.80 -12.13
N LEU A 216 -11.07 16.73 -12.57
CA LEU A 216 -10.65 17.23 -13.88
C LEU A 216 -11.31 16.48 -15.04
N VAL A 217 -11.44 15.15 -14.94
CA VAL A 217 -12.12 14.34 -15.95
C VAL A 217 -13.61 14.69 -16.03
N ILE A 218 -14.28 14.81 -14.88
CA ILE A 218 -15.70 15.21 -14.82
C ILE A 218 -15.89 16.62 -15.43
N ALA A 219 -15.01 17.56 -15.08
CA ALA A 219 -15.05 18.92 -15.62
C ALA A 219 -14.86 18.90 -17.14
N ARG A 220 -13.92 18.11 -17.67
CA ARG A 220 -13.69 17.97 -19.11
C ARG A 220 -14.88 17.31 -19.83
N ALA A 221 -15.48 16.27 -19.23
CA ALA A 221 -16.64 15.60 -19.80
C ALA A 221 -17.90 16.47 -19.79
N SER A 222 -17.96 17.48 -18.92
CA SER A 222 -19.07 18.44 -18.83
C SER A 222 -18.99 19.58 -19.85
N ILE A 223 -17.86 19.72 -20.56
CA ILE A 223 -17.73 20.69 -21.65
C ILE A 223 -18.37 20.06 -22.89
N PRO A 224 -19.45 20.63 -23.46
CA PRO A 224 -20.02 20.12 -24.70
C PRO A 224 -18.93 20.17 -25.78
N PRO A 225 -18.82 19.13 -26.63
CA PRO A 225 -17.81 19.10 -27.68
C PRO A 225 -17.96 20.36 -28.51
N LYS A 226 -16.84 21.09 -28.68
CA LYS A 226 -16.80 22.28 -29.53
C LYS A 226 -17.29 21.86 -30.90
N MET A 227 -18.48 22.30 -31.31
CA MET A 227 -18.98 22.04 -32.65
C MET A 227 -17.92 22.57 -33.61
N LEU A 228 -17.30 21.66 -34.36
CA LEU A 228 -16.48 22.05 -35.49
C LEU A 228 -17.41 22.86 -36.42
N PRO A 229 -17.02 24.06 -36.86
CA PRO A 229 -17.84 24.83 -37.77
C PRO A 229 -18.18 23.92 -38.96
N ALA A 230 -19.48 23.75 -39.22
CA ALA A 230 -19.95 22.91 -40.30
C ALA A 230 -19.35 23.44 -41.60
N VAL A 231 -18.48 22.64 -42.22
CA VAL A 231 -17.96 22.93 -43.55
C VAL A 231 -19.16 22.76 -44.49
N ALA A 232 -19.68 23.88 -45.01
CA ALA A 232 -20.68 23.82 -46.06
C ALA A 232 -20.02 23.15 -47.28
N LEU A 233 -20.52 21.99 -47.67
CA LEU A 233 -20.15 21.33 -48.93
C LEU A 233 -21.39 21.35 -49.85
N PRO A 234 -21.23 21.60 -51.16
CA PRO A 234 -19.97 21.68 -51.91
C PRO A 234 -19.48 23.13 -52.10
N GLN A 235 -18.27 23.44 -51.62
CA GLN A 235 -17.59 24.70 -51.95
C GLN A 235 -16.85 24.55 -53.27
N THR A 236 -17.00 25.50 -54.18
CA THR A 236 -16.17 25.57 -55.39
C THR A 236 -14.70 25.82 -54.99
N THR A 237 -13.75 25.41 -55.82
CA THR A 237 -12.30 25.63 -55.55
C THR A 237 -12.01 27.12 -55.27
N SER A 238 -12.72 28.04 -55.93
CA SER A 238 -12.63 29.48 -55.70
C SER A 238 -13.06 29.89 -54.28
N GLU A 239 -14.19 29.37 -53.79
CA GLU A 239 -14.68 29.64 -52.43
C GLU A 239 -13.72 29.12 -51.35
N ILE A 240 -13.07 27.98 -51.60
CA ILE A 240 -12.03 27.43 -50.72
C ILE A 240 -10.85 28.40 -50.63
N PHE A 241 -10.35 28.89 -51.76
CA PHE A 241 -9.24 29.85 -51.78
C PHE A 241 -9.61 31.18 -51.11
N GLN A 242 -10.83 31.68 -51.30
CA GLN A 242 -11.30 32.89 -50.62
C GLN A 242 -11.36 32.70 -49.10
N ALA A 243 -11.81 31.53 -48.63
CA ALA A 243 -11.83 31.23 -47.20
C ALA A 243 -10.41 31.13 -46.61
N MET A 244 -9.48 30.52 -47.35
CA MET A 244 -8.07 30.43 -46.94
C MET A 244 -7.40 31.79 -46.90
N LEU A 245 -7.64 32.67 -47.88
CA LEU A 245 -7.15 34.05 -47.86
C LEU A 245 -7.71 34.85 -46.67
N ALA A 246 -9.00 34.74 -46.39
CA ALA A 246 -9.62 35.39 -45.23
C ALA A 246 -9.04 34.90 -43.90
N LEU A 247 -8.62 33.64 -43.81
CA LEU A 247 -7.93 33.10 -42.64
C LEU A 247 -6.47 33.59 -42.55
N ALA A 248 -5.74 33.61 -43.67
CA ALA A 248 -4.37 34.12 -43.71
C ALA A 248 -4.28 35.59 -43.29
N GLN A 249 -5.24 36.43 -43.72
CA GLN A 249 -5.33 37.84 -43.31
C GLN A 249 -5.54 38.06 -41.80
N ARG A 250 -6.02 37.03 -41.08
CA ARG A 250 -6.26 37.09 -39.63
C ARG A 250 -5.05 36.65 -38.81
N ILE A 251 -3.94 36.27 -39.45
CA ILE A 251 -2.68 35.96 -38.75
C ILE A 251 -2.18 37.24 -38.05
N PRO A 252 -1.88 37.17 -36.73
CA PRO A 252 -1.54 38.35 -35.94
C PRO A 252 -0.14 38.89 -36.22
N ASP A 253 0.79 38.04 -36.65
CA ASP A 253 2.13 38.46 -37.08
C ASP A 253 2.09 39.00 -38.51
N GLU A 254 2.65 40.20 -38.71
CA GLU A 254 2.56 40.91 -39.98
C GLU A 254 3.39 40.26 -41.09
N ILE A 255 4.56 39.73 -40.77
CA ILE A 255 5.46 39.10 -41.76
C ILE A 255 4.84 37.79 -42.22
N ASP A 256 4.39 36.97 -41.28
CA ASP A 256 3.75 35.68 -41.58
C ASP A 256 2.44 35.87 -42.36
N ARG A 257 1.66 36.92 -42.03
CA ARG A 257 0.46 37.29 -42.78
C ARG A 257 0.79 37.64 -44.23
N ILE A 258 1.80 38.48 -44.47
CA ILE A 258 2.19 38.89 -45.82
C ILE A 258 2.66 37.68 -46.62
N VAL A 259 3.55 36.85 -46.06
CA VAL A 259 4.07 35.64 -46.73
C VAL A 259 2.96 34.65 -47.04
N ALA A 260 2.03 34.43 -46.11
CA ALA A 260 0.92 33.51 -46.30
C ALA A 260 -0.06 34.00 -47.38
N VAL A 261 -0.37 35.29 -47.42
CA VAL A 261 -1.25 35.89 -48.45
C VAL A 261 -0.57 35.82 -49.82
N ASP A 262 0.69 36.23 -49.94
CA ASP A 262 1.43 36.20 -51.21
C ASP A 262 1.54 34.77 -51.78
N HIS A 263 1.78 33.79 -50.91
CA HIS A 263 1.86 32.39 -51.33
C HIS A 263 0.52 31.85 -51.82
N LEU A 264 -0.59 32.22 -51.16
CA LEU A 264 -1.93 31.82 -51.57
C LEU A 264 -2.35 32.49 -52.89
N ASP A 265 -2.00 33.77 -53.09
CA ASP A 265 -2.26 34.48 -54.34
C ASP A 265 -1.43 33.92 -55.52
N MET A 266 -0.18 33.52 -55.26
CA MET A 266 0.64 32.82 -56.25
C MET A 266 0.02 31.48 -56.65
N LEU A 267 -0.35 30.64 -55.68
CA LEU A 267 -0.98 29.34 -55.92
C LEU A 267 -2.32 29.49 -56.67
N ARG A 268 -3.11 30.52 -56.32
CA ARG A 268 -4.36 30.83 -57.01
C ARG A 268 -4.13 31.14 -58.49
N ARG A 269 -3.09 31.91 -58.82
CA ARG A 269 -2.71 32.22 -60.21
C ARG A 269 -2.21 31.00 -60.96
N GLU A 270 -1.39 30.14 -60.34
CA GLU A 270 -0.86 28.92 -60.97
C GLU A 270 -1.95 27.94 -61.38
N ILE A 271 -3.05 27.90 -60.63
CA ILE A 271 -4.20 27.01 -60.89
C ILE A 271 -5.19 27.65 -61.89
N GLY A 272 -4.90 28.85 -62.41
CA GLY A 272 -5.72 29.53 -63.41
C GLY A 272 -7.00 30.17 -62.87
N LEU A 273 -7.07 30.41 -61.55
CA LEU A 273 -8.17 31.14 -60.92
C LEU A 273 -7.84 32.64 -60.95
N GLU A 274 -8.30 33.36 -61.98
CA GLU A 274 -8.06 34.80 -62.08
C GLU A 274 -8.59 35.55 -60.83
N PRO A 275 -7.87 36.57 -60.34
CA PRO A 275 -8.42 37.51 -59.38
C PRO A 275 -9.41 38.42 -60.10
N ASP A 276 -10.66 38.50 -59.61
CA ASP A 276 -11.56 39.62 -59.90
C ASP A 276 -10.96 40.87 -59.23
N HIS A 277 -9.95 41.46 -59.86
CA HIS A 277 -9.55 42.80 -59.50
C HIS A 277 -10.65 43.75 -59.99
N PRO A 278 -11.21 44.62 -59.12
CA PRO A 278 -12.02 45.71 -59.62
C PRO A 278 -11.15 46.56 -60.54
N ALA A 279 -11.70 46.96 -61.69
CA ALA A 279 -11.03 47.91 -62.57
C ALA A 279 -10.87 49.24 -61.84
N GLU A 280 -9.63 49.55 -61.41
CA GLU A 280 -8.90 50.83 -61.51
C GLU A 280 -7.62 50.80 -60.67
#